data_AF-A0A4Y6RWW8-F1
#
_entry.id   AF-A0A4Y6RWW8-F1
#
_cell.length_a   1.000
_cell.length_b   1.000
_cell.length_c   1.000
_cell.angle_alpha   90.00
_cell.angle_beta   90.00
_cell.angle_gamma   90.00
#
_symmetry.space_group_name_H-M   'P 1'
#
loop_
_entity.id
_entity.type
_entity.pdbx_description
1 polymer ?
#
loop_
_entity_poly.entity_id
_entity_poly.type
_entity_poly.pdbx_seq_one_letter_code
_entity_poly.pdbx_strand_id
1 'polypeptide(L)'
;MKVPLKISLKAVAIVLLPFTAQAENICQGYGPQTPRDITSTDGSNMADVAFAPPSSEMNLCNLHTHTNAEHKGPGYAVFAGAGDHGGYQCNEADSLTEAELSAPASSAYHGVKPGDTIEVHWVYSSCDITPGKGLGSCLSEACVNPQLRVEAQVFLVVNDAKALNFMDFAYQNNVVDGRHQPKALPSGTGTPVTFIGSTTGTSYTQEKCSPFQVTWSVRPQCAKLDINSLNAWAEAGNVFKEDHSHGVRQLVTAKELLAPIN
;
A
#
# COMPACT_ATOMS: atom_id res chain seq x y z
N MET A 1 -53.93 -53.45 -21.78
CA MET A 1 -53.92 -53.35 -20.30
C MET A 1 -53.04 -52.17 -19.91
N LYS A 2 -53.65 -51.07 -19.41
CA LYS A 2 -52.93 -49.89 -18.90
C LYS A 2 -52.74 -50.06 -17.39
N VAL A 3 -51.49 -50.09 -16.92
CA VAL A 3 -51.16 -50.08 -15.48
C VAL A 3 -51.06 -48.61 -15.04
N PRO A 4 -51.75 -48.17 -13.97
CA PRO A 4 -51.61 -46.81 -13.49
C PRO A 4 -50.35 -46.69 -12.61
N LEU A 5 -49.46 -45.78 -12.98
CA LEU A 5 -48.28 -45.42 -12.20
C LEU A 5 -48.73 -44.54 -11.02
N LYS A 6 -48.74 -45.09 -9.81
CA LYS A 6 -48.94 -44.30 -8.57
C LYS A 6 -47.64 -43.53 -8.28
N ILE A 7 -47.62 -42.24 -8.56
CA ILE A 7 -46.55 -41.33 -8.12
C ILE A 7 -46.81 -41.00 -6.65
N SER A 8 -45.98 -41.55 -5.76
CA SER A 8 -45.95 -41.18 -4.35
C SER A 8 -45.13 -39.90 -4.22
N LEU A 9 -45.79 -38.78 -3.94
CA LEU A 9 -45.15 -37.50 -3.66
C LEU A 9 -44.54 -37.58 -2.24
N LYS A 10 -43.26 -37.93 -2.15
CA LYS A 10 -42.50 -37.75 -0.89
C LYS A 10 -42.15 -36.27 -0.78
N ALA A 11 -42.79 -35.57 0.14
CA ALA A 11 -42.42 -34.22 0.52
C ALA A 11 -40.98 -34.26 1.06
N VAL A 12 -40.03 -33.70 0.30
CA VAL A 12 -38.66 -33.47 0.76
C VAL A 12 -38.69 -32.16 1.54
N ALA A 13 -38.66 -32.24 2.86
CA ALA A 13 -38.44 -31.09 3.71
C ALA A 13 -37.00 -30.61 3.50
N ILE A 14 -36.82 -29.54 2.71
CA ILE A 14 -35.54 -28.84 2.62
C ILE A 14 -35.39 -28.06 3.92
N VAL A 15 -34.61 -28.62 4.85
CA VAL A 15 -34.11 -27.88 6.01
C VAL A 15 -33.04 -26.92 5.49
N LEU A 16 -33.42 -25.66 5.31
CA LEU A 16 -32.47 -24.57 5.14
C LEU A 16 -31.77 -24.37 6.49
N LEU A 17 -30.64 -25.05 6.66
CA LEU A 17 -29.68 -24.69 7.71
C LEU A 17 -29.19 -23.26 7.40
N PRO A 18 -29.23 -22.33 8.36
CA PRO A 18 -28.55 -21.06 8.17
C PRO A 18 -27.06 -21.39 7.96
N PHE A 19 -26.51 -20.96 6.82
CA PHE A 19 -25.07 -20.81 6.68
C PHE A 19 -24.66 -19.72 7.67
N THR A 20 -24.39 -20.11 8.91
CA THR A 20 -23.47 -19.34 9.74
C THR A 20 -22.13 -19.46 9.02
N ALA A 21 -21.74 -18.43 8.27
CA ALA A 21 -20.35 -18.25 7.91
C ALA A 21 -19.58 -18.37 9.24
N GLN A 22 -18.86 -19.48 9.41
CA GLN A 22 -17.99 -19.61 10.55
C GLN A 22 -17.02 -18.42 10.45
N ALA A 23 -16.88 -17.66 11.55
CA ALA A 23 -15.71 -16.84 11.72
C ALA A 23 -14.52 -17.81 11.67
N GLU A 24 -13.98 -18.03 10.47
CA GLU A 24 -12.74 -18.76 10.29
C GLU A 24 -11.66 -18.04 11.10
N ASN A 25 -10.61 -18.75 11.48
CA ASN A 25 -9.53 -18.27 12.34
C ASN A 25 -8.69 -17.18 11.64
N ILE A 26 -9.29 -16.02 11.35
CA ILE A 26 -8.66 -14.88 10.71
C ILE A 26 -7.58 -14.36 11.66
N CYS A 27 -6.31 -14.56 11.31
CA CYS A 27 -5.13 -13.98 11.95
C CYS A 27 -5.12 -13.94 13.48
N GLN A 28 -5.66 -14.96 14.15
CA GLN A 28 -5.66 -14.99 15.61
C GLN A 28 -4.23 -14.91 16.15
N GLY A 29 -3.99 -13.94 17.05
CA GLY A 29 -2.68 -13.70 17.66
C GLY A 29 -1.75 -12.77 16.86
N TYR A 30 -2.15 -12.29 15.69
CA TYR A 30 -1.42 -11.25 14.96
C TYR A 30 -1.91 -9.86 15.34
N GLY A 31 -1.02 -8.87 15.25
CA GLY A 31 -1.40 -7.47 15.37
C GLY A 31 -2.16 -6.96 14.13
N PRO A 32 -2.56 -5.68 14.14
CA PRO A 32 -3.30 -5.04 13.06
C PRO A 32 -2.68 -5.29 11.68
N GLN A 33 -3.53 -5.38 10.67
CA GLN A 33 -3.18 -5.67 9.28
C GLN A 33 -3.53 -4.50 8.36
N THR A 34 -2.93 -4.49 7.17
CA THR A 34 -2.97 -3.41 6.19
C THR A 34 -2.86 -4.03 4.77
N PRO A 35 -3.38 -3.40 3.70
CA PRO A 35 -3.96 -2.06 3.56
C PRO A 35 -5.37 -1.87 4.14
N ARG A 36 -5.81 -0.62 4.32
CA ARG A 36 -7.14 -0.25 4.85
C ARG A 36 -7.74 0.97 4.16
N ASP A 37 -9.03 1.21 4.39
CA ASP A 37 -9.67 2.49 4.11
C ASP A 37 -9.30 3.47 5.23
N ILE A 38 -8.54 4.51 4.89
CA ILE A 38 -8.04 5.49 5.87
C ILE A 38 -9.11 6.52 6.26
N THR A 39 -10.29 6.51 5.62
CA THR A 39 -11.46 7.31 6.04
C THR A 39 -12.26 6.62 7.15
N SER A 40 -12.07 5.30 7.33
CA SER A 40 -12.70 4.54 8.40
C SER A 40 -11.79 4.50 9.62
N THR A 41 -12.27 5.04 10.73
CA THR A 41 -11.58 4.96 12.04
C THR A 41 -11.84 3.64 12.77
N ASP A 42 -12.75 2.81 12.25
CA ASP A 42 -13.16 1.58 12.90
C ASP A 42 -12.04 0.54 12.93
N GLY A 43 -11.91 -0.12 14.08
CA GLY A 43 -11.02 -1.24 14.33
C GLY A 43 -11.32 -1.83 15.70
N SER A 44 -11.08 -3.12 15.88
CA SER A 44 -11.19 -3.79 17.19
C SER A 44 -9.92 -4.53 17.59
N ASN A 45 -8.87 -4.48 16.77
CA ASN A 45 -7.58 -5.01 17.13
C ASN A 45 -6.87 -4.04 18.09
N MET A 46 -6.84 -4.42 19.37
CA MET A 46 -6.27 -3.61 20.46
C MET A 46 -4.85 -4.07 20.83
N ALA A 47 -4.10 -4.68 19.90
CA ALA A 47 -2.73 -5.10 20.18
C ALA A 47 -1.88 -3.90 20.64
N ASP A 48 -1.15 -4.08 21.74
CA ASP A 48 -0.30 -3.05 22.32
C ASP A 48 1.03 -2.96 21.55
N VAL A 49 1.01 -2.20 20.46
CA VAL A 49 2.16 -1.94 19.61
C VAL A 49 2.50 -0.46 19.68
N ALA A 50 3.71 -0.15 20.14
CA ALA A 50 4.18 1.22 20.18
C ALA A 50 4.37 1.80 18.78
N PHE A 51 3.87 3.02 18.58
CA PHE A 51 4.18 3.80 17.38
C PHE A 51 5.69 4.00 17.24
N ALA A 52 6.19 3.82 16.02
CA ALA A 52 7.55 4.15 15.65
C ALA A 52 7.77 5.67 15.76
N PRO A 53 9.01 6.12 16.06
CA PRO A 53 9.37 7.53 16.06
C PRO A 53 9.04 8.23 14.73
N PRO A 54 9.05 9.58 14.69
CA PRO A 54 9.00 10.31 13.43
C PRO A 54 10.10 9.86 12.46
N SER A 55 9.82 9.92 11.16
CA SER A 55 10.76 9.50 10.10
C SER A 55 12.11 10.22 10.15
N SER A 56 12.16 11.46 10.63
CA SER A 56 13.38 12.23 10.86
C SER A 56 14.31 11.65 11.94
N GLU A 57 13.79 10.78 12.80
CA GLU A 57 14.54 10.12 13.88
C GLU A 57 14.91 8.66 13.54
N MET A 58 14.58 8.20 12.34
CA MET A 58 14.79 6.82 11.87
C MET A 58 15.69 6.79 10.64
N ASN A 59 16.20 5.61 10.28
CA ASN A 59 16.93 5.42 9.02
C ASN A 59 15.96 5.00 7.92
N LEU A 60 15.95 5.72 6.80
CA LEU A 60 15.38 5.20 5.56
C LEU A 60 16.10 3.88 5.25
N CYS A 61 15.33 2.81 5.02
CA CYS A 61 15.87 1.49 4.70
C CYS A 61 15.46 1.02 3.31
N ASN A 62 14.31 1.48 2.82
CA ASN A 62 13.80 1.12 1.52
C ASN A 62 12.88 2.22 0.96
N LEU A 63 12.80 2.30 -0.37
CA LEU A 63 11.90 3.17 -1.13
C LEU A 63 11.43 2.36 -2.33
N HIS A 64 10.11 2.21 -2.48
CA HIS A 64 9.50 1.45 -3.58
C HIS A 64 8.14 2.03 -3.94
N THR A 65 7.57 1.56 -5.04
CA THR A 65 6.24 1.97 -5.50
C THR A 65 5.33 0.77 -5.72
N HIS A 66 4.02 1.00 -5.70
CA HIS A 66 2.99 0.05 -6.05
C HIS A 66 2.14 0.58 -7.21
N THR A 67 1.65 -0.33 -8.05
CA THR A 67 0.68 0.03 -9.10
C THR A 67 -0.68 0.19 -8.47
N ASN A 68 -1.25 1.40 -8.59
CA ASN A 68 -2.38 1.90 -7.82
C ASN A 68 -2.08 1.97 -6.31
N ALA A 69 -3.00 2.60 -5.56
CA ALA A 69 -2.92 2.66 -4.12
C ALA A 69 -3.38 1.35 -3.48
N GLU A 70 -2.58 0.86 -2.53
CA GLU A 70 -2.94 -0.24 -1.64
C GLU A 70 -4.05 0.20 -0.69
N HIS A 71 -3.91 1.40 -0.12
CA HIS A 71 -4.92 2.01 0.73
C HIS A 71 -6.05 2.62 -0.09
N LYS A 72 -7.22 2.76 0.53
CA LYS A 72 -8.30 3.60 0.01
C LYS A 72 -8.32 4.92 0.79
N GLY A 73 -8.35 6.04 0.09
CA GLY A 73 -8.38 7.37 0.68
C GLY A 73 -9.33 8.30 -0.06
N PRO A 74 -9.62 9.49 0.50
CA PRO A 74 -10.59 10.40 -0.09
C PRO A 74 -10.18 10.93 -1.47
N GLY A 75 -8.88 11.05 -1.78
CA GLY A 75 -8.38 11.44 -3.10
C GLY A 75 -8.16 10.27 -4.08
N TYR A 76 -8.28 9.02 -3.61
CA TYR A 76 -8.04 7.80 -4.39
C TYR A 76 -9.01 6.71 -3.93
N ALA A 77 -10.23 6.78 -4.43
CA ALA A 77 -11.33 5.90 -4.04
C ALA A 77 -11.88 5.03 -5.18
N VAL A 78 -11.37 5.21 -6.41
CA VAL A 78 -11.83 4.47 -7.59
C VAL A 78 -11.21 3.08 -7.58
N PHE A 79 -12.03 2.03 -7.48
CA PHE A 79 -11.55 0.65 -7.40
C PHE A 79 -11.04 0.14 -8.75
N ALA A 80 -9.77 -0.25 -8.82
CA ALA A 80 -9.08 -0.70 -10.03
C ALA A 80 -9.13 -2.23 -10.25
N GLY A 81 -9.83 -2.97 -9.38
CA GLY A 81 -10.02 -4.41 -9.49
C GLY A 81 -9.32 -5.22 -8.39
N ALA A 82 -9.52 -6.55 -8.44
CA ALA A 82 -9.14 -7.48 -7.37
C ALA A 82 -7.82 -8.25 -7.61
N GLY A 83 -7.15 -8.01 -8.74
CA GLY A 83 -5.89 -8.70 -9.08
C GLY A 83 -4.66 -8.06 -8.45
N ASP A 84 -3.48 -8.60 -8.79
CA ASP A 84 -2.18 -8.13 -8.28
C ASP A 84 -1.87 -6.66 -8.67
N HIS A 85 -2.52 -6.14 -9.71
CA HIS A 85 -2.46 -4.72 -10.11
C HIS A 85 -3.80 -4.00 -9.89
N GLY A 86 -4.58 -4.49 -8.93
CA GLY A 86 -5.86 -3.92 -8.49
C GLY A 86 -5.67 -2.67 -7.64
N GLY A 87 -6.43 -2.52 -6.55
CA GLY A 87 -6.26 -1.41 -5.59
C GLY A 87 -7.12 -0.21 -5.93
N TYR A 88 -6.62 1.00 -5.66
CA TYR A 88 -7.37 2.25 -5.81
C TYR A 88 -6.66 3.30 -6.66
N GLN A 89 -7.39 3.88 -7.61
CA GLN A 89 -6.92 4.95 -8.47
C GLN A 89 -7.28 6.32 -7.91
N CYS A 90 -6.45 7.31 -8.23
CA CYS A 90 -6.74 8.71 -8.00
C CYS A 90 -8.06 9.11 -8.67
N ASN A 91 -8.90 9.86 -7.95
CA ASN A 91 -10.23 10.24 -8.43
C ASN A 91 -10.20 11.08 -9.73
N GLU A 92 -9.09 11.78 -9.98
CA GLU A 92 -8.91 12.69 -11.12
C GLU A 92 -8.34 12.00 -12.37
N ALA A 93 -8.12 10.67 -12.35
CA ALA A 93 -7.48 9.95 -13.46
C ALA A 93 -8.20 10.15 -14.81
N ASP A 94 -9.53 10.23 -14.81
CA ASP A 94 -10.35 10.43 -16.01
C ASP A 94 -10.45 11.91 -16.47
N SER A 95 -9.80 12.84 -15.77
CA SER A 95 -9.88 14.29 -16.03
C SER A 95 -8.59 14.89 -16.60
N LEU A 96 -7.64 14.05 -17.04
CA LEU A 96 -6.37 14.49 -17.59
C LEU A 96 -6.52 15.04 -19.02
N THR A 97 -5.69 16.03 -19.33
CA THR A 97 -5.59 16.57 -20.70
C THR A 97 -4.84 15.63 -21.63
N GLU A 98 -5.03 15.79 -22.95
CA GLU A 98 -4.27 15.04 -23.96
C GLU A 98 -2.75 15.25 -23.81
N ALA A 99 -2.32 16.44 -23.40
CA ALA A 99 -0.91 16.75 -23.17
C ALA A 99 -0.37 15.94 -21.97
N GLU A 100 -1.11 15.90 -20.86
CA GLU A 100 -0.73 15.12 -19.68
C GLU A 100 -0.71 13.62 -19.96
N LEU A 101 -1.52 13.12 -20.90
CA LEU A 101 -1.56 11.72 -21.30
C LEU A 101 -0.53 11.34 -22.38
N SER A 102 0.24 12.31 -22.88
CA SER A 102 1.19 12.07 -23.98
C SER A 102 2.33 11.15 -23.56
N ALA A 103 2.89 10.40 -24.52
CA ALA A 103 3.95 9.43 -24.23
C ALA A 103 5.20 10.09 -23.59
N PRO A 104 5.81 9.47 -22.57
CA PRO A 104 7.01 10.01 -21.92
C PRO A 104 8.23 9.97 -22.85
N ALA A 105 9.25 10.76 -22.50
CA ALA A 105 10.51 10.78 -23.25
C ALA A 105 11.32 9.47 -23.09
N SER A 106 11.09 8.75 -22.00
CA SER A 106 11.72 7.46 -21.67
C SER A 106 10.69 6.49 -21.08
N SER A 107 11.02 5.21 -21.07
CA SER A 107 10.24 4.13 -20.44
C SER A 107 11.11 3.28 -19.51
N ALA A 108 12.12 3.91 -18.91
CA ALA A 108 13.06 3.26 -18.01
C ALA A 108 12.40 2.78 -16.70
N TYR A 109 11.35 3.46 -16.25
CA TYR A 109 10.46 2.93 -15.22
C TYR A 109 9.35 2.10 -15.90
N HIS A 110 9.47 0.79 -15.80
CA HIS A 110 8.66 -0.15 -16.55
C HIS A 110 7.23 -0.28 -15.99
N GLY A 111 6.28 -0.47 -16.90
CA GLY A 111 4.89 -0.79 -16.54
C GLY A 111 4.04 0.40 -16.03
N VAL A 112 4.61 1.60 -15.98
CA VAL A 112 3.90 2.84 -15.60
C VAL A 112 3.85 3.79 -16.79
N LYS A 113 2.66 4.36 -17.05
CA LYS A 113 2.44 5.40 -18.08
C LYS A 113 1.61 6.55 -17.52
N PRO A 114 1.59 7.71 -18.20
CA PRO A 114 0.66 8.77 -17.86
C PRO A 114 -0.79 8.32 -17.81
N GLY A 115 -1.54 8.79 -16.80
CA GLY A 115 -2.87 8.33 -16.43
C GLY A 115 -2.89 7.24 -15.36
N ASP A 116 -1.79 6.54 -15.13
CA ASP A 116 -1.73 5.53 -14.08
C ASP A 116 -1.65 6.17 -12.68
N THR A 117 -2.15 5.45 -11.67
CA THR A 117 -1.93 5.78 -10.27
C THR A 117 -0.77 4.94 -9.72
N ILE A 118 0.07 5.53 -8.89
CA ILE A 118 1.08 4.80 -8.11
C ILE A 118 1.02 5.21 -6.64
N GLU A 119 1.31 4.29 -5.73
CA GLU A 119 1.58 4.63 -4.33
C GLU A 119 3.06 4.42 -4.03
N VAL A 120 3.68 5.37 -3.34
CA VAL A 120 5.11 5.35 -3.03
C VAL A 120 5.28 5.20 -1.53
N HIS A 121 6.15 4.27 -1.13
CA HIS A 121 6.48 4.01 0.27
C HIS A 121 7.92 4.38 0.56
N TRP A 122 8.10 5.34 1.48
CA TRP A 122 9.38 5.55 2.16
C TRP A 122 9.37 4.73 3.45
N VAL A 123 10.14 3.65 3.48
CA VAL A 123 10.19 2.70 4.59
C VAL A 123 11.37 3.05 5.49
N TYR A 124 11.11 3.14 6.79
CA TYR A 124 12.08 3.49 7.81
C TYR A 124 12.22 2.36 8.84
N SER A 125 13.43 2.22 9.35
CA SER A 125 13.79 1.33 10.46
C SER A 125 14.45 2.14 11.57
N SER A 126 14.16 1.75 12.82
CA SER A 126 14.85 2.26 14.01
C SER A 126 16.26 1.68 14.18
N CYS A 127 16.62 0.66 13.39
CA CYS A 127 17.95 0.08 13.41
C CYS A 127 18.99 0.98 12.73
N ASP A 128 20.26 0.74 13.05
CA ASP A 128 21.40 1.24 12.29
C ASP A 128 21.60 0.37 11.04
N ILE A 129 21.12 0.86 9.89
CA ILE A 129 21.08 0.15 8.61
C ILE A 129 21.39 1.11 7.46
N THR A 130 21.72 0.56 6.28
CA THR A 130 21.85 1.33 5.04
C THR A 130 20.67 1.01 4.11
N PRO A 131 20.13 2.01 3.37
CA PRO A 131 19.13 1.79 2.34
C PRO A 131 19.52 0.70 1.33
N GLY A 132 18.55 -0.13 0.94
CA GLY A 132 18.77 -1.18 -0.04
C GLY A 132 17.50 -1.82 -0.58
N LYS A 133 17.69 -2.85 -1.41
CA LYS A 133 16.60 -3.58 -2.07
C LYS A 133 15.72 -4.31 -1.06
N GLY A 134 14.41 -4.06 -1.15
CA GLY A 134 13.36 -4.78 -0.45
C GLY A 134 13.38 -4.65 1.08
N LEU A 135 12.37 -5.25 1.72
CA LEU A 135 12.15 -5.17 3.17
C LEU A 135 13.33 -5.74 3.99
N GLY A 136 14.11 -6.68 3.43
CA GLY A 136 15.28 -7.23 4.10
C GLY A 136 16.33 -6.16 4.48
N SER A 137 16.38 -5.05 3.73
CA SER A 137 17.28 -3.92 4.04
C SER A 137 16.86 -3.12 5.29
N CYS A 138 15.63 -3.36 5.79
CA CYS A 138 15.11 -2.74 7.00
C CYS A 138 15.37 -3.55 8.27
N LEU A 139 15.94 -4.76 8.13
CA LEU A 139 16.15 -5.72 9.21
C LEU A 139 17.64 -5.97 9.40
N SER A 140 18.05 -6.25 10.63
CA SER A 140 19.44 -6.57 10.98
C SER A 140 19.48 -7.57 12.13
N GLU A 141 20.38 -8.56 12.07
CA GLU A 141 20.57 -9.52 13.16
C GLU A 141 20.99 -8.83 14.48
N ALA A 142 21.68 -7.68 14.39
CA ALA A 142 22.09 -6.88 15.54
C ALA A 142 20.93 -6.08 16.17
N CYS A 143 19.77 -6.04 15.53
CA CYS A 143 18.61 -5.25 15.92
C CYS A 143 17.35 -6.12 15.86
N VAL A 144 17.14 -6.91 16.93
CA VAL A 144 16.20 -8.03 16.94
C VAL A 144 14.73 -7.59 16.80
N ASN A 145 14.38 -6.38 17.21
CA ASN A 145 13.00 -5.86 17.19
C ASN A 145 12.94 -4.42 16.64
N PRO A 146 13.10 -4.22 15.31
CA PRO A 146 12.93 -2.90 14.73
C PRO A 146 11.50 -2.39 14.91
N GLN A 147 11.36 -1.14 15.34
CA GLN A 147 10.20 -0.35 14.96
C GLN A 147 10.31 0.03 13.48
N LEU A 148 9.24 -0.26 12.73
CA LEU A 148 9.12 0.06 11.31
C LEU A 148 8.09 1.17 11.10
N ARG A 149 8.40 2.08 10.18
CA ARG A 149 7.50 3.17 9.78
C ARG A 149 7.44 3.27 8.27
N VAL A 150 6.25 3.52 7.73
CA VAL A 150 6.06 3.81 6.30
C VAL A 150 5.37 5.16 6.17
N GLU A 151 6.02 6.07 5.45
CA GLU A 151 5.39 7.28 4.93
C GLU A 151 4.90 6.97 3.53
N ALA A 152 3.61 7.20 3.27
CA ALA A 152 2.96 6.83 2.01
C ALA A 152 2.31 8.03 1.33
N GLN A 153 2.50 8.12 0.01
CA GLN A 153 1.88 9.11 -0.86
C GLN A 153 1.41 8.45 -2.17
N VAL A 154 0.17 8.74 -2.54
CA VAL A 154 -0.40 8.32 -3.82
C VAL A 154 -0.21 9.42 -4.87
N PHE A 155 0.23 9.07 -6.06
CA PHE A 155 0.40 9.99 -7.17
C PHE A 155 -0.44 9.59 -8.38
N LEU A 156 -0.96 10.61 -9.07
CA LEU A 156 -1.46 10.49 -10.44
C LEU A 156 -0.30 10.82 -11.37
N VAL A 157 0.12 9.85 -12.17
CA VAL A 157 1.27 10.01 -13.08
C VAL A 157 0.83 10.76 -14.32
N VAL A 158 1.55 11.82 -14.67
CA VAL A 158 1.27 12.69 -15.83
C VAL A 158 2.55 13.00 -16.59
N ASN A 159 2.44 13.35 -17.86
CA ASN A 159 3.53 13.95 -18.63
C ASN A 159 3.42 15.48 -18.61
N ASP A 160 3.85 16.07 -17.49
CA ASP A 160 3.86 17.52 -17.29
C ASP A 160 5.04 17.92 -16.41
N ALA A 161 5.99 18.69 -16.98
CA ALA A 161 7.16 19.18 -16.25
C ALA A 161 6.83 20.18 -15.11
N LYS A 162 5.58 20.64 -15.01
CA LYS A 162 5.09 21.45 -13.88
C LYS A 162 4.54 20.60 -12.73
N ALA A 163 4.32 19.31 -12.94
CA ALA A 163 3.97 18.38 -11.88
C ALA A 163 5.16 18.16 -10.93
N LEU A 164 4.94 17.41 -9.84
CA LEU A 164 6.02 17.12 -8.90
C LEU A 164 7.12 16.29 -9.56
N ASN A 165 8.36 16.54 -9.14
CA ASN A 165 9.53 15.82 -9.60
C ASN A 165 9.94 14.76 -8.57
N PHE A 166 9.89 13.48 -8.94
CA PHE A 166 10.22 12.36 -8.06
C PHE A 166 11.64 12.45 -7.49
N MET A 167 12.58 13.06 -8.21
CA MET A 167 13.97 13.21 -7.79
C MET A 167 14.15 14.17 -6.62
N ASP A 168 13.12 14.96 -6.27
CA ASP A 168 13.07 15.80 -5.07
C ASP A 168 12.73 14.99 -3.81
N PHE A 169 12.22 13.77 -3.99
CA PHE A 169 11.85 12.85 -2.90
C PHE A 169 12.71 11.57 -2.88
N ALA A 170 13.61 11.42 -3.85
CA ALA A 170 14.50 10.28 -3.93
C ALA A 170 15.61 10.33 -2.86
N TYR A 171 16.12 9.15 -2.49
CA TYR A 171 17.36 9.01 -1.76
C TYR A 171 18.56 9.07 -2.71
N GLN A 172 19.51 9.96 -2.44
CA GLN A 172 20.76 10.10 -3.20
C GLN A 172 21.97 10.14 -2.26
N ASN A 173 22.05 9.16 -1.35
CA ASN A 173 23.07 9.10 -0.30
C ASN A 173 23.01 10.23 0.73
N ASN A 174 21.84 10.85 0.90
CA ASN A 174 21.69 11.91 1.89
C ASN A 174 21.68 11.31 3.30
N VAL A 175 22.40 11.99 4.20
CA VAL A 175 22.42 11.70 5.63
C VAL A 175 22.13 12.99 6.37
N VAL A 176 21.12 12.98 7.23
CA VAL A 176 20.72 14.11 8.07
C VAL A 176 20.78 13.65 9.52
N ASP A 177 21.52 14.39 10.35
CA ASP A 177 21.75 14.05 11.77
C ASP A 177 22.18 12.59 11.99
N GLY A 178 23.07 12.10 11.13
CA GLY A 178 23.61 10.74 11.19
C GLY A 178 22.67 9.65 10.68
N ARG A 179 21.52 10.00 10.09
CA ARG A 179 20.52 9.03 9.60
C ARG A 179 20.29 9.13 8.10
N HIS A 180 20.12 7.99 7.44
CA HIS A 180 19.78 7.96 6.02
C HIS A 180 18.39 8.53 5.76
N GLN A 181 18.27 9.49 4.84
CA GLN A 181 17.02 10.21 4.57
C GLN A 181 16.79 10.45 3.07
N PRO A 182 15.54 10.42 2.56
CA PRO A 182 15.26 10.97 1.25
C PRO A 182 15.57 12.48 1.25
N LYS A 183 15.67 13.10 0.07
CA LYS A 183 15.86 14.56 0.01
C LYS A 183 14.74 15.34 0.70
N ALA A 184 13.51 14.87 0.54
CA ALA A 184 12.32 15.37 1.21
C ALA A 184 11.22 14.30 1.19
N LEU A 185 10.21 14.48 2.03
CA LEU A 185 8.93 13.79 1.89
C LEU A 185 7.91 14.72 1.20
N PRO A 186 7.00 14.19 0.37
CA PRO A 186 5.93 14.99 -0.23
C PRO A 186 5.09 15.69 0.84
N SER A 187 4.52 16.84 0.49
CA SER A 187 3.60 17.61 1.33
C SER A 187 2.49 18.23 0.47
N GLY A 188 1.50 18.89 1.10
CA GLY A 188 0.42 19.58 0.38
C GLY A 188 -0.79 18.71 0.01
N THR A 189 -0.78 17.42 0.35
CA THR A 189 -1.85 16.45 0.06
C THR A 189 -2.68 16.06 1.29
N GLY A 190 -2.78 16.99 2.24
CA GLY A 190 -3.49 16.82 3.50
C GLY A 190 -2.65 16.25 4.64
N THR A 191 -3.22 16.30 5.85
CA THR A 191 -2.62 15.73 7.06
C THR A 191 -2.59 14.20 6.96
N PRO A 192 -1.43 13.55 7.13
CA PRO A 192 -1.35 12.09 7.10
C PRO A 192 -2.20 11.43 8.19
N VAL A 193 -2.87 10.34 7.83
CA VAL A 193 -3.56 9.46 8.79
C VAL A 193 -2.55 8.45 9.31
N THR A 194 -2.34 8.45 10.63
CA THR A 194 -1.33 7.60 11.29
C THR A 194 -1.99 6.46 12.05
N PHE A 195 -1.55 5.22 11.84
CA PHE A 195 -2.11 4.04 12.51
C PHE A 195 -1.11 2.87 12.54
N ILE A 196 -1.37 1.90 13.42
CA ILE A 196 -0.64 0.63 13.42
C ILE A 196 -1.26 -0.32 12.41
N GLY A 197 -0.41 -0.93 11.61
CA GLY A 197 -0.75 -1.88 10.57
C GLY A 197 0.32 -2.95 10.40
N SER A 198 0.34 -3.56 9.22
CA SER A 198 1.35 -4.56 8.85
C SER A 198 1.99 -4.28 7.49
N THR A 199 2.96 -5.10 7.09
CA THR A 199 3.47 -5.05 5.71
C THR A 199 2.47 -5.64 4.72
N THR A 200 2.47 -5.12 3.50
CA THR A 200 1.38 -5.27 2.53
C THR A 200 1.67 -6.22 1.37
N GLY A 201 2.79 -6.95 1.42
CA GLY A 201 3.20 -7.83 0.32
C GLY A 201 2.08 -8.74 -0.22
N THR A 202 1.99 -8.88 -1.54
CA THR A 202 0.88 -9.52 -2.27
C THR A 202 0.56 -10.95 -1.83
N SER A 203 1.50 -11.64 -1.19
CA SER A 203 1.30 -13.00 -0.69
C SER A 203 0.45 -13.10 0.59
N TYR A 204 0.11 -11.97 1.22
CA TYR A 204 -0.69 -11.91 2.44
C TYR A 204 -2.18 -11.74 2.12
N THR A 205 -3.03 -12.38 2.92
CA THR A 205 -4.49 -12.32 2.84
C THR A 205 -5.08 -12.16 4.24
N GLN A 206 -6.41 -12.11 4.38
CA GLN A 206 -7.02 -12.08 5.71
C GLN A 206 -6.80 -13.40 6.47
N GLU A 207 -6.49 -14.49 5.76
CA GLU A 207 -6.18 -15.80 6.33
C GLU A 207 -4.65 -16.01 6.49
N LYS A 208 -3.85 -15.33 5.66
CA LYS A 208 -2.37 -15.38 5.70
C LYS A 208 -1.79 -14.01 6.05
N CYS A 209 -1.53 -13.82 7.33
CA CYS A 209 -1.23 -12.52 7.91
C CYS A 209 0.24 -12.13 7.73
N SER A 210 0.50 -10.83 7.70
CA SER A 210 1.87 -10.32 7.80
C SER A 210 2.32 -10.34 9.26
N PRO A 211 3.55 -10.85 9.54
CA PRO A 211 4.08 -10.93 10.90
C PRO A 211 4.63 -9.60 11.41
N PHE A 212 4.93 -8.65 10.52
CA PHE A 212 5.57 -7.38 10.90
C PHE A 212 4.52 -6.32 11.23
N GLN A 213 4.73 -5.61 12.32
CA GLN A 213 3.91 -4.46 12.71
C GLN A 213 4.59 -3.18 12.25
N VAL A 214 3.82 -2.29 11.64
CA VAL A 214 4.31 -1.09 10.96
C VAL A 214 3.48 0.11 11.41
N THR A 215 4.15 1.21 11.75
CA THR A 215 3.50 2.52 11.83
C THR A 215 3.31 3.07 10.43
N TRP A 216 2.06 3.13 9.98
CA TRP A 216 1.70 3.76 8.72
C TRP A 216 1.38 5.24 8.91
N SER A 217 1.79 6.06 7.96
CA SER A 217 1.49 7.49 7.85
C SER A 217 1.10 7.76 6.40
N VAL A 218 -0.20 7.77 6.13
CA VAL A 218 -0.76 7.76 4.77
C VAL A 218 -1.43 9.09 4.45
N ARG A 219 -0.98 9.75 3.39
CA ARG A 219 -1.54 11.05 2.97
C ARG A 219 -2.87 10.87 2.22
N PRO A 220 -3.92 11.66 2.54
CA PRO A 220 -5.28 11.38 2.08
C PRO A 220 -5.58 11.79 0.63
N GLN A 221 -4.76 12.62 -0.01
CA GLN A 221 -4.99 13.13 -1.36
C GLN A 221 -3.90 12.69 -2.33
N CYS A 222 -4.26 12.56 -3.61
CA CYS A 222 -3.28 12.39 -4.67
C CYS A 222 -2.55 13.71 -4.97
N ALA A 223 -1.34 13.61 -5.53
CA ALA A 223 -0.67 14.69 -6.23
C ALA A 223 -0.26 14.26 -7.63
N LYS A 224 -0.10 15.20 -8.56
CA LYS A 224 0.44 14.89 -9.90
C LYS A 224 1.96 14.73 -9.84
N LEU A 225 2.48 13.70 -10.48
CA LEU A 225 3.91 13.40 -10.58
C LEU A 225 4.32 13.32 -12.06
N ASP A 226 5.40 14.00 -12.44
CA ASP A 226 5.93 13.92 -13.79
C ASP A 226 6.59 12.55 -14.04
N ILE A 227 6.05 11.79 -14.99
CA ILE A 227 6.57 10.47 -15.39
C ILE A 227 8.05 10.53 -15.78
N ASN A 228 8.51 11.63 -16.37
CA ASN A 228 9.90 11.73 -16.82
C ASN A 228 10.87 11.78 -15.62
N SER A 229 10.44 12.32 -14.49
CA SER A 229 11.23 12.29 -13.24
C SER A 229 11.32 10.89 -12.62
N LEU A 230 10.27 10.08 -12.74
CA LEU A 230 10.28 8.69 -12.30
C LEU A 230 11.19 7.82 -13.18
N ASN A 231 11.14 8.04 -14.50
CA ASN A 231 12.08 7.42 -15.43
C ASN A 231 13.52 7.79 -15.11
N ALA A 232 13.82 9.06 -14.86
CA ALA A 232 15.16 9.50 -14.48
C ALA A 232 15.68 8.81 -13.21
N TRP A 233 14.79 8.52 -12.26
CA TRP A 233 15.14 7.76 -11.05
C TRP A 233 15.53 6.30 -11.32
N ALA A 234 14.83 5.63 -12.25
CA ALA A 234 15.23 4.29 -12.70
C ALA A 234 16.55 4.33 -13.47
N GLU A 235 16.70 5.24 -14.44
CA GLU A 235 17.91 5.36 -15.28
C GLU A 235 19.17 5.66 -14.46
N ALA A 236 19.04 6.45 -13.40
CA ALA A 236 20.14 6.78 -12.51
C ALA A 236 20.68 5.56 -11.73
N GLY A 237 19.97 4.42 -11.73
CA GLY A 237 20.37 3.22 -11.01
C GLY A 237 20.25 3.39 -9.50
N ASN A 238 19.02 3.56 -9.01
CA ASN A 238 18.76 3.74 -7.58
C ASN A 238 19.21 2.52 -6.73
N VAL A 239 19.61 2.78 -5.48
CA VAL A 239 20.13 1.75 -4.55
C VAL A 239 19.11 0.65 -4.21
N PHE A 240 17.83 0.95 -4.38
CA PHE A 240 16.72 0.03 -4.12
C PHE A 240 16.54 -0.99 -5.25
N LYS A 241 17.14 -0.73 -6.43
CA LYS A 241 16.99 -1.52 -7.66
C LYS A 241 15.53 -1.59 -8.11
N GLU A 242 14.80 -0.50 -7.92
CA GLU A 242 13.42 -0.33 -8.36
C GLU A 242 13.39 0.21 -9.78
N ASP A 243 12.80 -0.56 -10.69
CA ASP A 243 12.60 -0.21 -12.10
C ASP A 243 11.15 -0.50 -12.56
N HIS A 244 10.27 -0.92 -11.65
CA HIS A 244 8.85 -1.13 -11.88
C HIS A 244 8.11 -1.11 -10.54
N SER A 245 6.81 -0.82 -10.61
CA SER A 245 5.94 -0.86 -9.43
C SER A 245 5.59 -2.30 -9.02
N HIS A 246 5.50 -2.52 -7.71
CA HIS A 246 5.02 -3.77 -7.11
C HIS A 246 3.50 -3.91 -7.23
N GLY A 247 3.01 -5.13 -7.05
CA GLY A 247 1.57 -5.39 -6.96
C GLY A 247 0.99 -5.01 -5.61
N VAL A 248 -0.33 -5.03 -5.50
CA VAL A 248 -1.08 -4.64 -4.29
C VAL A 248 -1.79 -5.83 -3.66
N ARG A 249 -1.90 -5.82 -2.34
CA ARG A 249 -2.82 -6.71 -1.61
C ARG A 249 -4.22 -6.09 -1.52
N GLN A 250 -5.26 -6.93 -1.50
CA GLN A 250 -6.63 -6.46 -1.27
C GLN A 250 -6.84 -5.86 0.13
N LEU A 251 -7.71 -4.84 0.20
CA LEU A 251 -8.03 -4.10 1.41
C LEU A 251 -8.50 -5.02 2.54
N VAL A 252 -7.94 -4.84 3.73
CA VAL A 252 -8.35 -5.54 4.94
C VAL A 252 -9.67 -4.93 5.42
N THR A 253 -10.71 -5.75 5.52
CA THR A 253 -12.07 -5.31 5.85
C THR A 253 -12.58 -5.87 7.17
N ALA A 254 -11.99 -6.98 7.65
CA ALA A 254 -12.31 -7.53 8.97
C ALA A 254 -11.90 -6.57 10.08
N LYS A 255 -12.86 -6.15 10.91
CA LYS A 255 -12.63 -5.15 11.98
C LYS A 255 -11.63 -5.65 13.02
N GLU A 256 -11.61 -6.96 13.26
CA GLU A 256 -10.70 -7.68 14.16
C GLU A 256 -9.24 -7.62 13.71
N LEU A 257 -9.00 -7.24 12.45
CA LEU A 257 -7.66 -7.04 11.89
C LEU A 257 -7.27 -5.57 11.79
N LEU A 258 -8.15 -4.63 12.11
CA LEU A 258 -7.85 -3.20 11.99
C LEU A 258 -7.62 -2.60 13.37
N ALA A 259 -6.56 -1.79 13.50
CA ALA A 259 -6.38 -0.92 14.66
C ALA A 259 -7.43 0.18 14.65
N PRO A 260 -7.94 0.65 15.80
CA PRO A 260 -8.63 1.94 15.85
C PRO A 260 -7.71 3.07 15.36
N ILE A 261 -8.27 4.05 14.65
CA ILE A 261 -7.57 5.31 14.33
C ILE A 261 -8.12 6.39 15.27
N ASN A 262 -7.22 7.13 15.91
CA ASN A 262 -7.53 8.19 16.88
C ASN A 262 -7.53 9.58 16.24
#